data_AF-A0A0G0FW30-F1
#
_entry.id   AF-A0A0G0FW30-F1
#
_cell.length_a   1.000
_cell.length_b   1.000
_cell.length_c   1.000
_cell.angle_alpha   90.00
_cell.angle_beta   90.00
_cell.angle_gamma   90.00
#
_symmetry.space_group_name_H-M   'P 1'
#
loop_
_entity.id
_entity.type
_entity.pdbx_description
1 polymer ?
#
loop_
_entity_poly.entity_id
_entity_poly.type
_entity_poly.pdbx_seq_one_letter_code
_entity_poly.pdbx_strand_id
1 'polypeptide(L)'
;MIEDELKKLKEEYRETQVPPYLIYDGWTSVRTRLADRGGWAIWLFARRIALAVLFLALIFTGVVTTSKAAAPGDFLYPVKVASDNLYAKISGDYQKPVENRTQDIVKSSSGQNGNLDEAIKQYENALDQSKTQVNDQRSKEEFKRTLEEGQQQLRQAQDENNNEQDREKLQRVIEKTNELQGEIKGNRDSHDDSQQEENKKSED
;
A
#
# COMPACT_ATOMS: atom_id res chain seq x y z
N MET A 1 33.94 57.35 -21.87
CA MET A 1 35.19 56.60 -22.12
C MET A 1 34.92 55.12 -22.39
N ILE A 2 34.33 54.37 -21.45
CA ILE A 2 34.03 52.93 -21.64
C ILE A 2 33.02 52.67 -22.78
N GLU A 3 32.00 53.53 -22.94
CA GLU A 3 31.01 53.37 -24.01
C GLU A 3 31.57 53.54 -25.43
N ASP A 4 32.57 54.41 -25.60
CA ASP A 4 33.21 54.63 -26.89
C ASP A 4 34.13 53.46 -27.26
N GLU A 5 34.83 52.88 -26.28
CA GLU A 5 35.62 51.66 -26.49
C GLU A 5 34.72 50.47 -26.85
N LEU A 6 33.57 50.32 -26.19
CA LEU A 6 32.58 49.28 -26.52
C LEU A 6 31.99 49.45 -27.92
N LYS A 7 31.72 50.68 -28.36
CA LYS A 7 31.26 50.95 -29.72
C LYS A 7 32.32 50.58 -30.75
N LYS A 8 33.58 50.96 -30.50
CA LYS A 8 34.69 50.67 -31.38
C LYS A 8 34.94 49.16 -31.51
N LEU A 9 34.89 48.44 -30.39
CA LEU A 9 35.02 46.97 -30.37
C LEU A 9 33.87 46.28 -31.15
N LYS A 10 32.65 46.83 -31.05
CA LYS A 10 31.48 46.30 -31.75
C LYS A 10 31.56 46.52 -33.27
N GLU A 11 32.11 47.66 -33.70
CA GLU A 11 32.37 47.91 -35.12
C GLU A 11 33.48 47.00 -35.65
N GLU A 12 34.58 46.86 -34.92
CA GLU A 12 35.71 45.99 -35.29
C GLU A 12 35.29 44.50 -35.37
N TYR A 13 34.46 44.04 -34.44
CA TYR A 13 33.89 42.69 -34.49
C TYR A 13 32.95 42.48 -35.69
N ARG A 14 32.21 43.52 -36.11
CA ARG A 14 31.34 43.45 -37.29
C ARG A 14 32.12 43.44 -38.61
N GLU A 15 33.26 44.09 -38.64
CA GLU A 15 34.13 44.15 -39.82
C GLU A 15 35.03 42.92 -39.97
N THR A 16 35.20 42.14 -38.89
CA THR A 16 35.98 40.91 -38.91
C THR A 16 35.27 39.87 -39.78
N GLN A 17 35.76 39.67 -40.99
CA GLN A 17 35.23 38.63 -41.89
C GLN A 17 35.49 37.25 -41.29
N VAL A 18 34.41 36.49 -41.11
CA VAL A 18 34.50 35.11 -40.63
C VAL A 18 35.34 34.31 -41.63
N PRO A 19 36.40 33.62 -41.18
CA PRO A 19 37.24 32.83 -42.07
C PRO A 19 36.39 31.86 -42.91
N PRO A 20 36.62 31.75 -44.24
CA PRO A 20 35.75 30.99 -45.14
C PRO A 20 35.50 29.54 -44.71
N TYR A 21 36.52 28.89 -44.10
CA TYR A 21 36.41 27.51 -43.63
C TYR A 21 35.39 27.31 -42.49
N LEU A 22 35.11 28.35 -41.68
CA LEU A 22 34.09 28.31 -40.63
C LEU A 22 32.67 28.43 -41.19
N ILE A 23 32.50 29.17 -42.29
CA ILE A 23 31.21 29.35 -42.97
C ILE A 23 30.78 28.05 -43.67
N TYR A 24 31.72 27.38 -44.35
CA TYR A 24 31.40 26.20 -45.15
C TYR A 24 31.53 24.88 -44.37
N ASP A 25 32.57 24.70 -43.56
CA ASP A 25 32.90 23.40 -42.94
C ASP A 25 32.83 23.37 -41.40
N GLY A 26 32.60 24.52 -40.76
CA GLY A 26 32.53 24.62 -39.30
C GLY A 26 31.41 23.75 -38.71
N TRP A 27 30.20 23.87 -39.28
CA TRP A 27 29.02 23.14 -38.78
C TRP A 27 28.98 21.67 -39.20
N THR A 28 29.48 21.33 -40.39
CA THR A 28 29.54 19.95 -40.89
C THR A 28 30.58 19.12 -40.14
N SER A 29 31.74 19.69 -39.81
CA SER A 29 32.78 19.02 -39.01
C SER A 29 32.35 18.79 -37.54
N VAL A 30 31.61 19.73 -36.95
CA VAL A 30 31.01 19.57 -35.62
C VAL A 30 29.92 18.49 -35.65
N ARG A 31 29.02 18.53 -36.65
CA ARG A 31 27.94 17.55 -36.81
C ARG A 31 28.46 16.13 -37.01
N THR A 32 29.47 15.94 -37.84
CA THR A 32 30.06 14.60 -38.10
C THR A 32 30.76 14.04 -36.87
N ARG A 33 31.48 14.85 -36.10
CA ARG A 33 32.11 14.43 -34.83
C ARG A 33 31.10 14.09 -33.72
N LEU A 34 29.94 14.75 -33.70
CA LEU A 34 28.84 14.45 -32.78
C LEU A 34 28.05 13.21 -33.20
N ALA A 35 27.85 12.99 -34.50
CA ALA A 35 27.10 11.85 -35.04
C ALA A 35 27.77 10.50 -34.75
N ASP A 36 29.10 10.43 -34.83
CA ASP A 36 29.85 9.17 -34.65
C ASP A 36 30.05 8.73 -33.19
N ARG A 37 29.89 9.63 -32.21
CA ARG A 37 30.18 9.32 -30.79
C ARG A 37 28.96 8.92 -29.95
N GLY A 38 27.75 9.08 -30.46
CA GLY A 38 26.52 8.94 -29.66
C GLY A 38 26.01 7.50 -29.51
N GLY A 39 26.01 6.70 -30.58
CA GLY A 39 25.19 5.47 -30.63
C GLY A 39 25.55 4.40 -29.58
N TRP A 40 26.83 4.03 -29.49
CA TRP A 40 27.26 2.94 -28.61
C TRP A 40 27.25 3.31 -27.13
N ALA A 41 27.67 4.55 -26.80
CA ALA A 41 27.65 5.05 -25.43
C ALA A 41 26.22 5.22 -24.92
N ILE A 42 25.30 5.75 -25.73
CA ILE A 42 23.88 5.87 -25.40
C ILE A 42 23.24 4.48 -25.25
N TRP A 43 23.58 3.52 -26.12
CA TRP A 43 23.08 2.15 -26.03
C TRP A 43 23.54 1.43 -24.76
N LEU A 44 24.82 1.56 -24.39
CA LEU A 44 25.35 1.01 -23.14
C LEU A 44 24.73 1.69 -21.91
N PHE A 45 24.51 3.00 -21.96
CA PHE A 45 23.88 3.75 -20.87
C PHE A 45 22.40 3.33 -20.70
N ALA A 46 21.65 3.23 -21.79
CA ALA A 46 20.27 2.73 -21.77
C ALA A 46 20.17 1.29 -21.27
N ARG A 47 21.10 0.41 -21.68
CA ARG A 47 21.18 -0.97 -21.17
C ARG A 47 21.50 -1.03 -19.68
N ARG A 48 22.37 -0.16 -19.17
CA ARG A 48 22.67 -0.08 -17.73
C ARG A 48 21.46 0.40 -16.93
N ILE A 49 20.71 1.37 -17.46
CA ILE A 49 19.45 1.82 -16.85
C ILE A 49 18.42 0.70 -16.86
N ALA A 50 18.23 0.01 -17.98
CA ALA A 50 17.28 -1.10 -18.08
C ALA A 50 17.62 -2.23 -17.09
N LEU A 51 18.90 -2.58 -16.95
CA LEU A 51 19.35 -3.57 -15.96
C LEU A 51 19.18 -3.08 -14.53
N ALA A 52 19.42 -1.79 -14.25
CA ALA A 52 19.20 -1.21 -12.92
C ALA A 52 17.71 -1.21 -12.54
N VAL A 53 16.82 -0.90 -13.49
CA VAL A 53 15.36 -0.98 -13.31
C VAL A 53 14.93 -2.43 -13.10
N LEU A 54 15.47 -3.38 -13.86
CA LEU A 54 15.20 -4.81 -13.67
C LEU A 54 15.66 -5.28 -12.29
N PHE A 55 16.86 -4.88 -11.84
CA PHE A 55 17.37 -5.20 -10.51
C PHE A 55 16.51 -4.58 -9.40
N LEU A 56 16.11 -3.32 -9.56
CA LEU A 56 15.18 -2.67 -8.62
C LEU A 56 13.84 -3.38 -8.59
N ALA A 57 13.29 -3.79 -9.74
CA ALA A 57 12.07 -4.56 -9.82
C ALA A 57 12.20 -5.91 -9.11
N LEU A 58 13.32 -6.63 -9.31
CA LEU A 58 13.60 -7.90 -8.64
C LEU A 58 13.71 -7.74 -7.12
N ILE A 59 14.42 -6.72 -6.65
CA ILE A 59 14.55 -6.41 -5.21
C ILE A 59 13.18 -6.06 -4.64
N PHE A 60 12.39 -5.21 -5.32
CA PHE A 60 11.03 -4.87 -4.89
C PHE A 60 10.12 -6.10 -4.84
N THR A 61 10.14 -6.96 -5.86
CA THR A 61 9.35 -8.20 -5.82
C THR A 61 9.78 -9.13 -4.70
N GLY A 62 11.09 -9.28 -4.46
CA GLY A 62 11.63 -10.10 -3.37
C GLY A 62 11.20 -9.62 -1.99
N VAL A 63 11.29 -8.31 -1.74
CA VAL A 63 10.89 -7.68 -0.47
C VAL A 63 9.38 -7.79 -0.23
N VAL A 64 8.56 -7.68 -1.28
CA VAL A 64 7.10 -7.81 -1.16
C VAL A 64 6.69 -9.28 -0.89
N THR A 65 7.39 -10.26 -1.45
CA THR A 65 7.10 -11.67 -1.14
C THR A 65 7.52 -12.06 0.28
N THR A 66 8.65 -11.55 0.78
CA THR A 66 9.10 -11.84 2.15
C THR A 66 8.27 -11.11 3.18
N SER A 67 7.77 -9.90 2.89
CA SER A 67 6.89 -9.18 3.82
C SER A 67 5.56 -9.88 4.05
N LYS A 68 5.01 -10.61 3.07
CA LYS A 68 3.80 -11.43 3.29
C LYS A 68 3.97 -12.52 4.34
N ALA A 69 5.19 -13.03 4.50
CA ALA A 69 5.54 -14.01 5.52
C ALA A 69 5.99 -13.37 6.85
N ALA A 70 6.08 -12.04 6.92
CA ALA A 70 6.49 -11.35 8.14
C ALA A 70 5.51 -11.64 9.29
N ALA A 71 6.07 -12.02 10.43
CA ALA A 71 5.34 -12.25 11.65
C ALA A 71 5.09 -10.93 12.39
N PRO A 72 4.06 -10.85 13.23
CA PRO A 72 3.85 -9.71 14.12
C PRO A 72 5.11 -9.39 14.92
N GLY A 73 5.57 -8.15 14.89
CA GLY A 73 6.82 -7.71 15.54
C GLY A 73 8.07 -7.72 14.66
N ASP A 74 8.00 -8.28 13.44
CA ASP A 74 9.11 -8.22 12.49
C ASP A 74 9.25 -6.84 11.84
N PHE A 75 10.47 -6.49 11.41
CA PHE A 75 10.77 -5.20 10.74
C PHE A 75 9.91 -4.96 9.48
N LEU A 76 9.58 -6.02 8.73
CA LEU A 76 8.79 -5.92 7.49
C LEU A 76 7.27 -6.08 7.74
N TYR A 77 6.84 -6.32 8.97
CA TYR A 77 5.43 -6.50 9.30
C TYR A 77 4.56 -5.26 9.01
N PRO A 78 5.02 -4.02 9.26
CA PRO A 78 4.27 -2.82 8.86
C PRO A 78 4.01 -2.76 7.34
N VAL A 79 4.95 -3.28 6.53
CA VAL A 79 4.79 -3.35 5.07
C VAL A 79 3.70 -4.36 4.69
N LYS A 80 3.63 -5.52 5.38
CA LYS A 80 2.55 -6.50 5.23
C LYS A 80 1.18 -5.84 5.49
N VAL A 81 1.05 -5.15 6.62
CA VAL A 81 -0.19 -4.45 7.02
C VAL A 81 -0.57 -3.39 5.99
N ALA A 82 0.38 -2.56 5.57
CA ALA A 82 0.13 -1.54 4.55
C ALA A 82 -0.30 -2.15 3.21
N SER A 83 0.30 -3.28 2.81
CA SER A 83 -0.04 -3.97 1.56
C SER A 83 -1.45 -4.59 1.59
N ASP A 84 -1.85 -5.16 2.72
CA ASP A 84 -3.20 -5.72 2.90
C ASP A 84 -4.26 -4.62 2.91
N ASN A 85 -3.98 -3.50 3.57
CA ASN A 85 -4.89 -2.34 3.61
C ASN A 85 -5.04 -1.69 2.24
N LEU A 86 -3.96 -1.62 1.46
CA LEU A 86 -4.02 -1.12 0.09
C LEU A 86 -4.83 -2.07 -0.80
N TYR A 87 -4.62 -3.38 -0.66
CA TYR A 87 -5.41 -4.38 -1.37
C TYR A 87 -6.90 -4.23 -1.06
N ALA A 88 -7.27 -4.20 0.22
CA ALA A 88 -8.65 -4.04 0.68
C ALA A 88 -9.30 -2.77 0.11
N LYS A 89 -8.56 -1.65 0.08
CA LYS A 89 -9.05 -0.39 -0.48
C LYS A 89 -9.28 -0.45 -2.00
N ILE A 90 -8.52 -1.26 -2.73
CA ILE A 90 -8.65 -1.40 -4.19
C ILE A 90 -9.74 -2.41 -4.54
N SER A 91 -9.80 -3.53 -3.83
CA SER A 91 -10.76 -4.61 -4.09
C SER A 91 -12.15 -4.36 -3.47
N GLY A 92 -12.23 -3.51 -2.45
CA GLY A 92 -13.41 -3.37 -1.59
C GLY A 92 -13.57 -4.52 -0.58
N ASP A 93 -12.60 -5.45 -0.52
CA ASP A 93 -12.61 -6.60 0.38
C ASP A 93 -11.98 -6.21 1.73
N TYR A 94 -12.78 -5.57 2.58
CA TYR A 94 -12.36 -5.13 3.91
C TYR A 94 -12.37 -6.27 4.94
N GLN A 95 -12.99 -7.41 4.64
CA GLN A 95 -12.92 -8.59 5.50
C GLN A 95 -11.54 -9.28 5.44
N LYS A 96 -10.82 -9.19 4.31
CA LYS A 96 -9.52 -9.87 4.15
C LYS A 96 -8.45 -9.46 5.17
N PRO A 97 -8.25 -8.16 5.48
CA PRO A 97 -7.34 -7.77 6.57
C PRO A 97 -7.68 -8.43 7.91
N VAL A 98 -8.97 -8.50 8.28
CA VAL A 98 -9.41 -9.10 9.55
C VAL A 98 -9.08 -10.59 9.58
N GLU A 99 -9.41 -11.33 8.52
CA GLU A 99 -9.06 -12.74 8.37
C GLU A 99 -7.55 -12.98 8.51
N ASN A 100 -6.73 -12.19 7.81
CA ASN A 100 -5.28 -12.29 7.87
C ASN A 100 -4.74 -12.05 9.30
N ARG A 101 -5.31 -11.08 10.03
CA ARG A 101 -4.88 -10.79 11.41
C ARG A 101 -5.37 -11.81 12.42
N THR A 102 -6.51 -12.46 12.20
CA THR A 102 -6.91 -13.64 12.98
C THR A 102 -5.86 -14.74 12.89
N GLN A 103 -5.40 -15.05 11.66
CA GLN A 103 -4.36 -16.07 11.47
C GLN A 103 -3.03 -15.68 12.13
N ASP A 104 -2.68 -14.40 12.12
CA ASP A 104 -1.49 -13.90 12.80
C ASP A 104 -1.60 -14.10 14.32
N ILE A 105 -2.77 -13.86 14.93
CA ILE A 105 -3.01 -14.15 16.35
C ILE A 105 -2.84 -15.64 16.64
N VAL A 106 -3.47 -16.53 15.86
CA VAL A 106 -3.41 -17.99 16.06
C VAL A 106 -1.97 -18.52 15.96
N LYS A 107 -1.19 -18.01 15.01
CA LYS A 107 0.24 -18.37 14.86
C LYS A 107 1.10 -17.84 15.99
N SER A 108 0.82 -16.64 16.48
CA SER A 108 1.56 -16.06 17.61
C SER A 108 1.18 -16.71 18.95
N SER A 109 -0.08 -17.11 19.14
CA SER A 109 -0.53 -17.77 20.38
C SER A 109 -0.04 -19.21 20.52
N SER A 110 0.20 -19.90 19.41
CA SER A 110 0.78 -21.25 19.39
C SER A 110 2.31 -21.26 19.54
N GLY A 111 2.94 -20.09 19.72
CA GLY A 111 4.39 -19.94 19.79
C GLY A 111 5.11 -20.24 18.46
N GLN A 112 4.36 -20.41 17.37
CA GLN A 112 4.94 -20.74 16.06
C GLN A 112 5.70 -19.57 15.46
N ASN A 113 5.21 -18.32 15.60
CA ASN A 113 5.89 -17.11 15.16
C ASN A 113 5.17 -15.83 15.60
N GLY A 114 5.94 -14.82 16.02
CA GLY A 114 5.47 -13.45 16.21
C GLY A 114 5.07 -13.07 17.62
N ASN A 115 4.92 -11.76 17.83
CA ASN A 115 4.50 -11.14 19.08
C ASN A 115 2.97 -11.08 19.16
N LEU A 116 2.39 -11.85 20.09
CA LEU A 116 0.95 -11.92 20.30
C LEU A 116 0.31 -10.55 20.60
N ASP A 117 0.98 -9.68 21.37
CA ASP A 117 0.43 -8.36 21.69
C ASP A 117 0.34 -7.47 20.44
N GLU A 118 1.35 -7.53 19.57
CA GLU A 118 1.34 -6.81 18.29
C GLU A 118 0.30 -7.40 17.33
N ALA A 119 0.13 -8.74 17.32
CA ALA A 119 -0.88 -9.42 16.53
C ALA A 119 -2.31 -8.97 16.92
N ILE A 120 -2.59 -8.96 18.23
CA ILE A 120 -3.86 -8.51 18.80
C ILE A 120 -4.12 -7.05 18.45
N LYS A 121 -3.14 -6.18 18.63
CA LYS A 121 -3.26 -4.75 18.31
C LYS A 121 -3.60 -4.53 16.83
N GLN A 122 -2.94 -5.24 15.91
CA GLN A 122 -3.24 -5.09 14.48
C GLN A 122 -4.60 -5.68 14.10
N TYR A 123 -5.03 -6.76 14.75
CA TYR A 123 -6.38 -7.30 14.57
C TYR A 123 -7.45 -6.30 15.01
N GLU A 124 -7.29 -5.68 16.18
CA GLU A 124 -8.21 -4.65 16.65
C GLU A 124 -8.29 -3.45 15.70
N ASN A 125 -7.15 -2.98 15.19
CA ASN A 125 -7.13 -1.93 14.17
C ASN A 125 -7.87 -2.36 12.89
N ALA A 126 -7.72 -3.61 12.46
CA ALA A 126 -8.40 -4.14 11.29
C ALA A 126 -9.92 -4.24 11.52
N LEU A 127 -10.37 -4.60 12.73
CA LEU A 127 -11.79 -4.59 13.10
C LEU A 127 -12.38 -3.18 12.99
N ASP A 128 -11.73 -2.18 13.59
CA ASP A 128 -12.20 -0.80 13.60
C ASP A 128 -12.27 -0.21 12.18
N GLN A 129 -11.26 -0.51 11.35
CA GLN A 129 -11.25 -0.10 9.95
C GLN A 129 -12.37 -0.79 9.15
N SER A 130 -12.55 -2.09 9.32
CA SER A 130 -13.55 -2.85 8.56
C SER A 130 -14.96 -2.44 8.95
N LYS A 131 -15.23 -2.23 10.25
CA LYS A 131 -16.51 -1.73 10.75
C LYS A 131 -16.95 -0.44 10.07
N THR A 132 -16.01 0.48 9.81
CA THR A 132 -16.32 1.80 9.22
C THR A 132 -16.42 1.79 7.69
N GLN A 133 -15.81 0.81 7.02
CA GLN A 133 -15.77 0.75 5.55
C GLN A 133 -16.82 -0.21 4.96
N VAL A 134 -17.29 -1.18 5.74
CA VAL A 134 -18.31 -2.15 5.33
C VAL A 134 -19.70 -1.50 5.37
N ASN A 135 -20.14 -0.99 4.23
CA ASN A 135 -21.36 -0.17 4.14
C ASN A 135 -22.56 -0.92 3.54
N ASP A 136 -22.34 -1.75 2.53
CA ASP A 136 -23.44 -2.48 1.86
C ASP A 136 -23.80 -3.78 2.60
N GLN A 137 -25.04 -4.24 2.38
CA GLN A 137 -25.60 -5.38 3.10
C GLN A 137 -24.87 -6.70 2.82
N ARG A 138 -24.38 -6.89 1.59
CA ARG A 138 -23.65 -8.10 1.22
C ARG A 138 -22.29 -8.13 1.92
N SER A 139 -21.55 -7.04 1.88
CA SER A 139 -20.27 -6.90 2.58
C SER A 139 -20.45 -7.03 4.10
N LYS A 140 -21.57 -6.57 4.67
CA LYS A 140 -21.91 -6.79 6.09
C LYS A 140 -22.12 -8.27 6.42
N GLU A 141 -22.81 -9.01 5.56
CA GLU A 141 -23.02 -10.45 5.74
C GLU A 141 -21.72 -11.25 5.57
N GLU A 142 -20.90 -10.90 4.57
CA GLU A 142 -19.56 -11.48 4.38
C GLU A 142 -18.66 -11.17 5.58
N PHE A 143 -18.62 -9.93 6.05
CA PHE A 143 -17.85 -9.53 7.21
C PHE A 143 -18.31 -10.26 8.49
N LYS A 144 -19.62 -10.39 8.70
CA LYS A 144 -20.17 -11.17 9.82
C LYS A 144 -19.69 -12.62 9.80
N ARG A 145 -19.70 -13.25 8.63
CA ARG A 145 -19.19 -14.62 8.47
C ARG A 145 -17.70 -14.69 8.79
N THR A 146 -16.91 -13.72 8.36
CA THR A 146 -15.48 -13.64 8.72
C THR A 146 -15.27 -13.49 10.22
N LEU A 147 -16.10 -12.70 10.92
CA LEU A 147 -16.04 -12.60 12.39
C LEU A 147 -16.40 -13.92 13.08
N GLU A 148 -17.42 -14.64 12.59
CA GLU A 148 -17.83 -15.95 13.11
C GLU A 148 -16.72 -17.00 12.94
N GLU A 149 -16.17 -17.12 11.73
CA GLU A 149 -15.06 -18.03 11.43
C GLU A 149 -13.82 -17.66 12.25
N GLY A 150 -13.50 -16.37 12.35
CA GLY A 150 -12.36 -15.89 13.11
C GLY A 150 -12.50 -16.15 14.61
N GLN A 151 -13.71 -15.98 15.15
CA GLN A 151 -13.99 -16.30 16.55
C GLN A 151 -13.78 -17.78 16.86
N GLN A 152 -14.19 -18.68 15.98
CA GLN A 152 -13.97 -20.12 16.16
C GLN A 152 -12.46 -20.44 16.21
N GLN A 153 -11.67 -19.83 15.31
CA GLN A 153 -10.23 -19.99 15.30
C GLN A 153 -9.57 -19.46 16.58
N LEU A 154 -10.01 -18.28 17.06
CA LEU A 154 -9.50 -17.69 18.30
C LEU A 154 -9.85 -18.54 19.53
N ARG A 155 -11.05 -19.12 19.59
CA ARG A 155 -11.45 -20.05 20.66
C ARG A 155 -10.61 -21.31 20.65
N GLN A 156 -10.41 -21.91 19.48
CA GLN A 156 -9.53 -23.06 19.34
C GLN A 156 -8.10 -22.74 19.81
N ALA A 157 -7.56 -21.59 19.38
CA ALA A 157 -6.25 -21.12 19.82
C ALA A 157 -6.19 -20.87 21.34
N GLN A 158 -7.27 -20.40 21.95
CA GLN A 158 -7.37 -20.21 23.40
C GLN A 158 -7.40 -21.54 24.16
N ASP A 159 -8.08 -22.55 23.62
CA ASP A 159 -8.19 -23.88 24.23
C ASP A 159 -6.88 -24.68 24.12
N GLU A 160 -6.15 -24.48 23.03
CA GLU A 160 -4.85 -25.13 22.77
C GLU A 160 -3.66 -24.41 23.44
N ASN A 161 -3.84 -23.17 23.92
CA ASN A 161 -2.78 -22.40 24.55
C ASN A 161 -2.59 -22.78 26.03
N ASN A 162 -1.37 -23.13 26.40
CA ASN A 162 -1.01 -23.53 27.77
C ASN A 162 -0.67 -22.33 28.69
N ASN A 163 -0.51 -21.12 28.14
CA ASN A 163 -0.18 -19.92 28.89
C ASN A 163 -1.46 -19.16 29.32
N GLU A 164 -1.75 -19.14 30.61
CA GLU A 164 -2.93 -18.49 31.18
C GLU A 164 -3.04 -17.00 30.83
N GLN A 165 -1.93 -16.26 30.84
CA GLN A 165 -1.91 -14.84 30.48
C GLN A 165 -2.30 -14.62 29.00
N ASP A 166 -1.84 -15.49 28.10
CA ASP A 166 -2.17 -15.41 26.68
C ASP A 166 -3.62 -15.85 26.42
N ARG A 167 -4.14 -16.81 27.20
CA ARG A 167 -5.56 -17.19 27.17
C ARG A 167 -6.47 -16.05 27.59
N GLU A 168 -6.12 -15.28 28.61
CA GLU A 168 -6.86 -14.07 29.01
C GLU A 168 -6.85 -13.02 27.90
N LYS A 169 -5.69 -12.80 27.25
CA LYS A 169 -5.59 -11.88 26.11
C LYS A 169 -6.50 -12.32 24.97
N LEU A 170 -6.47 -13.60 24.59
CA LEU A 170 -7.35 -14.16 23.57
C LEU A 170 -8.82 -14.03 23.95
N GLN A 171 -9.17 -14.23 25.22
CA GLN A 171 -10.53 -14.04 25.70
C GLN A 171 -11.04 -12.62 25.45
N ARG A 172 -10.24 -11.59 25.79
CA ARG A 172 -10.62 -10.19 25.55
C ARG A 172 -10.86 -9.90 24.08
N VAL A 173 -10.06 -10.49 23.18
CA VAL A 173 -10.23 -10.34 21.73
C VAL A 173 -11.49 -11.05 21.23
N ILE A 174 -11.81 -12.23 21.78
CA ILE A 174 -13.05 -12.95 21.49
C ILE A 174 -14.27 -12.14 21.95
N GLU A 175 -14.20 -11.53 23.12
CA GLU A 175 -15.26 -10.66 23.66
C GLU A 175 -15.48 -9.43 22.77
N LYS A 176 -14.42 -8.74 22.36
CA LYS A 176 -14.50 -7.60 21.43
C LYS A 176 -15.07 -7.99 20.05
N THR A 177 -14.71 -9.19 19.57
CA THR A 177 -15.25 -9.74 18.31
C THR A 177 -16.75 -10.03 18.43
N ASN A 178 -17.19 -10.58 19.56
CA ASN A 178 -18.62 -10.81 19.85
C ASN A 178 -19.43 -9.51 19.91
N GLU A 179 -18.91 -8.50 20.61
CA GLU A 179 -19.55 -7.19 20.73
C GLU A 179 -19.81 -6.61 19.34
N LEU A 180 -18.79 -6.60 18.49
CA LEU A 180 -18.89 -6.09 17.12
C LEU A 180 -19.88 -6.90 16.27
N GLN A 181 -19.88 -8.21 16.39
CA GLN A 181 -20.86 -9.06 15.69
C GLN A 181 -22.29 -8.76 16.15
N GLY A 182 -22.49 -8.46 17.44
CA GLY A 182 -23.75 -8.02 18.01
C GLY A 182 -24.21 -6.67 17.47
N GLU A 183 -23.32 -5.68 17.37
CA GLU A 183 -23.63 -4.37 16.79
C GLU A 183 -24.03 -4.47 15.31
N ILE A 184 -23.34 -5.30 14.53
CA ILE A 184 -23.68 -5.53 13.11
C ILE A 184 -25.05 -6.20 12.98
N LYS A 185 -25.43 -7.06 13.93
CA LYS A 185 -26.75 -7.70 13.98
C LYS A 185 -27.85 -6.71 14.39
N GLY A 186 -27.62 -5.89 15.42
CA GLY A 186 -28.59 -4.92 15.93
C GLY A 186 -28.90 -3.78 14.96
N ASN A 187 -27.98 -3.46 14.04
CA ASN A 187 -28.23 -2.45 13.00
C ASN A 187 -29.21 -2.93 11.89
N ARG A 188 -29.60 -4.21 11.89
CA ARG A 188 -30.58 -4.77 10.95
C ARG A 188 -32.02 -4.55 11.44
N ASP A 189 -32.25 -4.49 12.74
CA ASP A 189 -33.59 -4.37 13.33
C ASP A 189 -34.10 -2.91 13.38
N SER A 190 -33.20 -1.92 13.35
CA SER A 190 -33.56 -0.50 13.47
C SER A 190 -33.94 0.19 12.14
N HIS A 191 -33.90 -0.51 11.00
CA HIS A 191 -34.16 0.10 9.68
C HIS A 191 -35.43 -0.38 8.99
N ASP A 192 -36.15 -1.35 9.57
CA ASP A 192 -37.39 -1.90 9.00
C ASP A 192 -38.66 -1.26 9.62
N ASP A 193 -38.58 -0.74 10.85
CA ASP A 193 -39.74 -0.12 11.52
C ASP A 193 -40.06 1.31 11.03
N SER A 194 -39.16 1.96 10.30
CA SER A 194 -39.37 3.36 9.85
C SER A 194 -40.19 3.48 8.57
N GLN A 195 -40.47 2.39 7.84
CA GLN A 195 -41.26 2.43 6.61
C GLN A 195 -42.71 1.94 6.76
N GLN A 196 -43.09 1.37 7.91
CA GLN A 196 -44.48 0.98 8.18
C GLN A 196 -45.32 2.07 8.86
N GLU A 197 -44.71 3.05 9.55
CA GLU A 197 -45.48 4.15 10.17
C GLU A 197 -45.88 5.25 9.18
N GLU A 198 -45.16 5.44 8.07
CA GLU A 198 -45.51 6.50 7.10
C GLU A 198 -46.66 6.11 6.16
N ASN A 199 -46.92 4.81 5.98
CA ASN A 199 -48.00 4.32 5.10
C ASN A 199 -49.35 4.12 5.81
N LYS A 200 -49.40 4.25 7.14
CA LYS A 200 -50.65 4.23 7.92
C LYS A 200 -51.24 5.61 8.20
N LYS A 201 -50.50 6.68 7.92
CA LYS A 201 -50.92 8.06 8.19
C LYS A 201 -51.48 8.78 6.96
N SER A 202 -51.49 8.12 5.81
CA SER A 202 -52.01 8.64 4.53
C SER A 202 -53.38 8.04 4.14
N GLU A 203 -53.96 7.16 4.96
CA GLU A 203 -55.28 6.54 4.74
C GLU A 203 -56.37 6.94 5.74
N ASP A 204 -56.12 7.89 6.65
CA ASP A 204 -57.14 8.53 7.50
C ASP A 204 -57.38 10.00 7.09
#